data_AF-A0A7S2NV12-F1
#
_entry.id   AF-A0A7S2NV12-F1
#
_cell.length_a   1.000
_cell.length_b   1.000
_cell.length_c   1.000
_cell.angle_alpha   90.00
_cell.angle_beta   90.00
_cell.angle_gamma   90.00
#
_symmetry.space_group_name_H-M   'P 1'
#
loop_
_entity.id
_entity.type
_entity.pdbx_description
1 polymer ?
#
loop_
_entity_poly.entity_id
_entity_poly.type
_entity_poly.pdbx_seq_one_letter_code
_entity_poly.pdbx_strand_id
1 'polypeptide(L)'
;GGGAARGGGDADLFSGLGLGGILGGTMDGGAAAAGSAEQGTQSWLLSYAQNLFDVSTADVVQRLKLVLIPSMHPSGQATEDLKLRPDFYGPFWVATTAILFLAATGNFARLIEVGSHHDFKADYSLVTLAAGTIYGCLLGVPLIARGTVFFSGDEAGPVDLKQLVCVCGYSLAPAIPVSMLCLIPAGFLRWVAVLAGLAASLLFVKTHLLADIHATAPWLKWTMTIAPCVLPVVVFLMYRVHFFTSAP
;
A
#
# COMPACT_ATOMS: atom_id res chain seq x y z
N GLY A 1 78.64 44.26 -18.22
CA GLY A 1 77.95 43.24 -19.04
C GLY A 1 77.35 42.21 -18.08
N GLY A 2 76.18 41.62 -18.30
CA GLY A 2 75.25 41.60 -19.42
C GLY A 2 74.40 40.32 -19.31
N GLY A 3 73.12 40.37 -19.73
CA GLY A 3 72.22 39.22 -20.00
C GLY A 3 71.25 38.86 -18.85
N ALA A 4 69.92 39.12 -18.91
CA ALA A 4 68.83 38.47 -19.71
C ALA A 4 68.39 37.10 -19.11
N ALA A 5 67.12 36.68 -18.98
CA ALA A 5 65.87 36.99 -19.69
C ALA A 5 64.60 36.40 -19.00
N ARG A 6 63.41 36.86 -19.47
CA ARG A 6 62.07 36.18 -19.58
C ARG A 6 61.32 35.81 -18.29
N GLY A 7 60.01 36.01 -18.11
CA GLY A 7 58.81 36.37 -18.90
C GLY A 7 57.60 35.98 -18.01
N GLY A 8 56.38 36.49 -18.06
CA GLY A 8 55.65 37.42 -18.91
C GLY A 8 54.35 37.79 -18.17
N GLY A 9 53.88 39.02 -18.34
CA GLY A 9 52.68 39.55 -17.71
C GLY A 9 51.44 39.48 -18.60
N ASP A 10 50.35 39.89 -17.96
CA ASP A 10 49.32 40.79 -18.50
C ASP A 10 48.38 40.23 -19.57
N ALA A 11 47.18 39.85 -19.14
CA ALA A 11 45.99 39.88 -19.98
C ALA A 11 44.72 40.22 -19.16
N ASP A 12 44.83 41.13 -18.20
CA ASP A 12 43.70 41.90 -17.66
C ASP A 12 43.51 43.16 -18.50
N LEU A 13 43.03 43.04 -19.74
CA LEU A 13 42.74 44.23 -20.55
C LEU A 13 41.78 44.00 -21.72
N PHE A 14 40.62 43.35 -21.54
CA PHE A 14 39.50 43.56 -22.48
C PHE A 14 38.13 43.23 -21.86
N SER A 15 37.87 43.74 -20.66
CA SER A 15 36.51 44.01 -20.20
C SER A 15 36.12 45.39 -20.72
N GLY A 16 35.37 45.45 -21.82
CA GLY A 16 34.72 46.69 -22.25
C GLY A 16 34.66 46.87 -23.75
N LEU A 17 33.65 46.27 -24.39
CA LEU A 17 32.90 46.85 -25.52
C LEU A 17 31.88 45.79 -25.96
N GLY A 18 30.64 45.95 -25.50
CA GLY A 18 29.51 45.19 -26.00
C GLY A 18 29.25 45.58 -27.45
N LEU A 19 29.73 44.77 -28.40
CA LEU A 19 29.42 44.83 -29.83
C LEU A 19 29.97 43.55 -30.50
N GLY A 20 29.20 42.46 -30.42
CA GLY A 20 29.51 41.20 -31.10
C GLY A 20 28.27 40.38 -31.48
N GLY A 21 27.09 41.00 -31.43
CA GLY A 21 25.84 40.41 -31.90
C GLY A 21 25.50 40.88 -33.30
N ILE A 22 26.35 40.63 -34.31
CA ILE A 22 25.95 40.71 -35.72
C ILE A 22 26.82 39.73 -36.51
N LEU A 23 26.31 38.52 -36.75
CA LEU A 23 26.48 37.70 -37.96
C LEU A 23 26.20 36.23 -37.63
N GLY A 24 25.09 35.71 -38.16
CA GLY A 24 24.89 34.27 -38.37
C GLY A 24 23.92 33.58 -37.42
N GLY A 25 22.64 33.93 -37.48
CA GLY A 25 21.59 33.04 -36.99
C GLY A 25 21.29 31.95 -38.01
N THR A 26 21.19 30.70 -37.57
CA THR A 26 20.15 29.72 -37.97
C THR A 26 20.10 28.57 -36.97
N MET A 27 18.99 28.52 -36.23
CA MET A 27 18.22 27.32 -35.88
C MET A 27 18.99 26.08 -35.38
N ASP A 28 18.98 25.84 -34.07
CA ASP A 28 18.31 24.68 -33.45
C ASP A 28 18.69 24.60 -31.96
N GLY A 29 17.79 24.15 -31.09
CA GLY A 29 18.10 23.95 -29.67
C GLY A 29 17.08 24.45 -28.66
N GLY A 30 15.81 24.59 -29.04
CA GLY A 30 14.69 24.73 -28.09
C GLY A 30 14.35 23.45 -27.31
N ALA A 31 15.28 22.49 -27.21
CA ALA A 31 15.06 21.15 -26.65
C ALA A 31 15.86 20.85 -25.37
N ALA A 32 16.61 21.82 -24.81
CA ALA A 32 17.38 21.60 -23.58
C ALA A 32 16.63 21.97 -22.28
N ALA A 33 15.52 22.72 -22.37
CA ALA A 33 14.72 23.12 -21.22
C ALA A 33 13.56 22.14 -20.89
N ALA A 34 13.24 21.21 -21.80
CA ALA A 34 12.19 20.21 -21.57
C ALA A 34 12.73 18.94 -20.86
N GLY A 35 13.99 18.57 -21.08
CA GLY A 35 14.59 17.37 -20.49
C GLY A 35 14.97 17.51 -19.01
N SER A 36 15.25 18.73 -18.54
CA SER A 36 15.63 19.01 -17.15
C SER A 36 14.43 19.05 -16.20
N ALA A 37 13.25 19.44 -16.71
CA ALA A 37 11.99 19.35 -15.96
C ALA A 37 11.49 17.90 -15.86
N GLU A 38 11.66 17.09 -16.90
CA GLU A 38 11.31 15.65 -16.87
C GLU A 38 12.28 14.81 -16.02
N GLN A 39 13.60 15.01 -16.09
CA GLN A 39 14.54 14.29 -15.22
C GLN A 39 14.46 14.72 -13.75
N GLY A 40 14.19 16.00 -13.48
CA GLY A 40 13.87 16.48 -12.13
C GLY A 40 12.58 15.87 -11.61
N THR A 41 11.56 15.68 -12.46
CA THR A 41 10.29 15.05 -12.04
C THR A 41 10.38 13.55 -11.82
N GLN A 42 11.09 12.85 -12.71
CA GLN A 42 11.32 11.40 -12.61
C GLN A 42 12.19 11.06 -11.39
N SER A 43 13.17 11.91 -11.03
CA SER A 43 14.04 11.67 -9.87
C SER A 43 13.35 11.88 -8.52
N TRP A 44 12.46 12.87 -8.35
CA TRP A 44 11.69 12.99 -7.10
C TRP A 44 10.63 11.90 -6.97
N LEU A 45 9.99 11.50 -8.08
CA LEU A 45 8.97 10.47 -8.06
C LEU A 45 9.58 9.09 -7.80
N LEU A 46 10.75 8.81 -8.36
CA LEU A 46 11.54 7.62 -8.06
C LEU A 46 12.03 7.63 -6.61
N SER A 47 12.55 8.76 -6.11
CA SER A 47 12.99 8.88 -4.71
C SER A 47 11.84 8.75 -3.72
N TYR A 48 10.66 9.27 -4.07
CA TYR A 48 9.43 9.12 -3.29
C TYR A 48 8.94 7.67 -3.28
N ALA A 49 8.95 7.00 -4.43
CA ALA A 49 8.63 5.58 -4.53
C ALA A 49 9.64 4.73 -3.76
N GLN A 50 10.94 5.02 -3.86
CA GLN A 50 11.98 4.33 -3.11
C GLN A 50 11.72 4.40 -1.61
N ASN A 51 11.39 5.57 -1.05
CA ASN A 51 11.06 5.66 0.38
C ASN A 51 9.83 4.83 0.80
N LEU A 52 8.89 4.56 -0.11
CA LEU A 52 7.69 3.75 0.15
C LEU A 52 7.92 2.24 -0.03
N PHE A 53 8.95 1.85 -0.78
CA PHE A 53 9.28 0.46 -1.14
C PHE A 53 10.61 -0.03 -0.54
N ASP A 54 11.41 0.86 0.05
CA ASP A 54 12.67 0.54 0.74
C ASP A 54 12.40 0.08 2.17
N VAL A 55 11.96 -1.17 2.26
CA VAL A 55 11.54 -1.82 3.50
C VAL A 55 12.35 -3.10 3.67
N SER A 56 12.86 -3.31 4.89
CA SER A 56 13.54 -4.56 5.18
C SER A 56 12.52 -5.69 5.36
N THR A 57 12.88 -6.90 4.92
CA THR A 57 12.05 -8.10 5.16
C THR A 57 11.75 -8.31 6.65
N ALA A 58 12.67 -7.90 7.53
CA ALA A 58 12.49 -7.97 8.97
C ALA A 58 11.31 -7.11 9.46
N ASP A 59 11.17 -5.90 8.91
CA ASP A 59 10.07 -4.99 9.26
C ASP A 59 8.72 -5.58 8.86
N VAL A 60 8.62 -6.13 7.65
CA VAL A 60 7.38 -6.77 7.16
C VAL A 60 7.01 -7.98 8.01
N VAL A 61 7.99 -8.82 8.37
CA VAL A 61 7.76 -10.00 9.21
C VAL A 61 7.35 -9.60 10.63
N GLN A 62 7.94 -8.56 11.20
CA GLN A 62 7.55 -8.04 12.50
C GLN A 62 6.10 -7.53 12.47
N ARG A 63 5.75 -6.72 11.45
CA ARG A 63 4.38 -6.22 11.24
C ARG A 63 3.38 -7.35 11.06
N LEU A 64 3.74 -8.38 10.30
CA LEU A 64 2.90 -9.56 10.08
C LEU A 64 2.67 -10.35 11.38
N LYS A 65 3.70 -10.53 12.21
CA LYS A 65 3.60 -11.21 13.51
C LYS A 65 2.66 -10.48 14.47
N LEU A 66 2.67 -9.14 14.46
CA LEU A 66 1.77 -8.33 15.30
C LEU A 66 0.30 -8.56 14.94
N VAL A 67 0.00 -8.65 13.65
CA VAL A 67 -1.37 -8.88 13.17
C VAL A 67 -1.82 -10.32 13.47
N LEU A 68 -0.93 -11.29 13.26
CA LEU A 68 -1.25 -12.72 13.39
C LEU A 68 -1.29 -13.21 14.84
N ILE A 69 -0.55 -12.58 15.76
CA ILE A 69 -0.45 -13.01 17.15
C ILE A 69 -0.88 -11.85 18.06
N PRO A 70 -2.19 -11.74 18.38
CA PRO A 70 -2.71 -10.70 19.27
C PRO A 70 -2.04 -10.73 20.66
N SER A 71 -1.57 -11.90 21.10
CA SER A 71 -0.90 -12.09 22.40
C SER A 71 0.53 -11.55 22.46
N MET A 72 1.16 -11.25 21.32
CA MET A 72 2.50 -10.68 21.22
C MET A 72 2.46 -9.17 21.06
N HIS A 73 1.39 -8.50 21.50
CA HIS A 73 1.28 -7.04 21.45
C HIS A 73 2.25 -6.41 22.47
N PRO A 74 3.44 -5.91 22.07
CA PRO A 74 4.31 -5.20 22.97
C PRO A 74 3.75 -3.78 23.04
N SER A 75 3.42 -3.34 24.25
CA SER A 75 3.00 -1.97 24.53
C SER A 75 3.95 -0.93 23.90
N GLY A 76 3.43 -0.10 22.99
CA GLY A 76 4.03 1.17 22.55
C GLY A 76 4.94 1.12 21.33
N GLN A 77 6.05 0.38 21.38
CA GLN A 77 7.15 0.54 20.40
C GLN A 77 6.78 0.08 18.98
N ALA A 78 6.12 -1.06 18.84
CA ALA A 78 5.75 -1.59 17.52
C ALA A 78 4.65 -0.76 16.82
N THR A 79 3.81 -0.08 17.62
CA THR A 79 2.78 0.83 17.13
C THR A 79 3.41 2.13 16.61
N GLU A 80 4.51 2.58 17.21
CA GLU A 80 5.28 3.75 16.75
C GLU A 80 6.08 3.45 15.48
N ASP A 81 6.65 2.24 15.34
CA ASP A 81 7.40 1.85 14.13
C ASP A 81 6.55 1.89 12.84
N LEU A 82 5.28 1.50 12.92
CA LEU A 82 4.35 1.56 11.78
C LEU A 82 4.01 3.00 11.39
N LYS A 83 4.01 3.92 12.37
CA LYS A 83 3.76 5.35 12.18
C LYS A 83 4.98 6.07 11.60
N LEU A 84 6.19 5.75 12.09
CA LEU A 84 7.40 6.40 11.63
C LEU A 84 7.78 6.03 10.20
N ARG A 85 7.45 4.81 9.75
CA ARG A 85 7.81 4.31 8.40
C ARG A 85 6.66 3.52 7.78
N PRO A 86 5.61 4.17 7.24
CA PRO A 86 4.54 3.49 6.53
C PRO A 86 5.05 2.89 5.21
N ASP A 87 4.67 1.64 4.92
CA ASP A 87 5.08 0.93 3.70
C ASP A 87 3.92 0.52 2.81
N PHE A 88 4.18 0.36 1.51
CA PHE A 88 3.23 -0.27 0.57
C PHE A 88 3.65 -1.63 0.05
N TYR A 89 4.93 -2.02 0.23
CA TYR A 89 5.42 -3.33 -0.19
C TYR A 89 4.69 -4.48 0.51
N GLY A 90 4.64 -4.47 1.84
CA GLY A 90 3.97 -5.51 2.62
C GLY A 90 2.47 -5.62 2.34
N PRO A 91 1.69 -4.53 2.45
CA PRO A 91 0.26 -4.49 2.12
C PRO A 91 -0.08 -5.07 0.74
N PHE A 92 0.72 -4.73 -0.28
CA PHE A 92 0.53 -5.23 -1.64
C PHE A 92 0.72 -6.76 -1.73
N TRP A 93 1.80 -7.29 -1.12
CA TRP A 93 2.06 -8.73 -1.14
C TRP A 93 1.10 -9.51 -0.25
N VAL A 94 0.71 -8.97 0.90
CA VAL A 94 -0.30 -9.57 1.78
C VAL A 94 -1.65 -9.64 1.05
N ALA A 95 -2.06 -8.58 0.35
CA ALA A 95 -3.29 -8.59 -0.44
C ALA A 95 -3.21 -9.62 -1.59
N THR A 96 -2.10 -9.65 -2.35
CA THR A 96 -1.92 -10.60 -3.44
C THR A 96 -1.99 -12.05 -2.96
N THR A 97 -1.28 -12.36 -1.87
CA THR A 97 -1.27 -13.71 -1.30
C THR A 97 -2.65 -14.08 -0.75
N ALA A 98 -3.35 -13.16 -0.08
CA ALA A 98 -4.73 -13.39 0.35
C ALA A 98 -5.64 -13.72 -0.84
N ILE A 99 -5.58 -12.97 -1.94
CA ILE A 99 -6.37 -13.23 -3.17
C ILE A 99 -6.11 -14.64 -3.70
N LEU A 100 -4.84 -15.01 -3.86
CA LEU A 100 -4.46 -16.33 -4.39
C LEU A 100 -4.94 -17.46 -3.48
N PHE A 101 -4.76 -17.31 -2.18
CA PHE A 101 -5.20 -18.30 -1.19
C PHE A 101 -6.72 -18.42 -1.17
N LEU A 102 -7.46 -17.31 -1.23
CA LEU A 102 -8.92 -17.29 -1.31
C LEU A 102 -9.45 -18.03 -2.53
N ALA A 103 -8.86 -17.75 -3.70
CA ALA A 103 -9.29 -18.39 -4.93
C ALA A 103 -8.87 -19.86 -5.00
N ALA A 104 -7.67 -20.21 -4.52
CA ALA A 104 -7.17 -21.58 -4.49
C ALA A 104 -8.00 -22.45 -3.55
N THR A 105 -8.21 -22.01 -2.31
CA THR A 105 -9.07 -22.74 -1.36
C THR A 105 -10.50 -22.84 -1.89
N GLY A 106 -10.98 -21.86 -2.68
CA GLY A 106 -12.37 -21.82 -3.17
C GLY A 106 -12.61 -22.82 -4.28
N ASN A 107 -11.65 -22.93 -5.18
CA ASN A 107 -11.64 -23.98 -6.19
C ASN A 107 -11.44 -25.37 -5.55
N PHE A 108 -10.62 -25.46 -4.51
CA PHE A 108 -10.41 -26.73 -3.79
C PHE A 108 -11.65 -27.23 -3.05
N ALA A 109 -12.41 -26.33 -2.41
CA ALA A 109 -13.68 -26.67 -1.76
C ALA A 109 -14.66 -27.30 -2.77
N ARG A 110 -14.79 -26.69 -3.95
CA ARG A 110 -15.61 -27.24 -5.05
C ARG A 110 -15.10 -28.58 -5.58
N LEU A 111 -13.78 -28.78 -5.63
CA LEU A 111 -13.19 -30.06 -6.04
C LEU A 111 -13.60 -31.19 -5.09
N ILE A 112 -13.61 -30.93 -3.77
CA ILE A 112 -14.05 -31.90 -2.77
C ILE A 112 -15.54 -32.20 -2.93
N GLU A 113 -16.37 -31.20 -3.22
CA GLU A 113 -17.81 -31.35 -3.40
C GLU A 113 -18.17 -32.19 -4.65
N VAL A 114 -17.46 -32.00 -5.76
CA VAL A 114 -17.75 -32.72 -7.02
C VAL A 114 -17.36 -34.20 -6.94
N GLY A 115 -16.35 -34.57 -6.15
CA GLY A 115 -15.93 -35.97 -5.90
C GLY A 115 -15.44 -36.76 -7.13
N SER A 116 -15.61 -36.21 -8.33
CA SER A 116 -15.25 -36.76 -9.65
C SER A 116 -14.21 -35.84 -10.30
N HIS A 117 -13.00 -36.36 -10.57
CA HIS A 117 -11.96 -35.60 -11.28
C HIS A 117 -12.32 -35.26 -12.73
N HIS A 118 -13.28 -35.97 -13.34
CA HIS A 118 -13.61 -35.83 -14.76
C HIS A 118 -14.58 -34.67 -15.05
N ASP A 119 -15.37 -34.23 -14.05
CA ASP A 119 -16.36 -33.15 -14.21
C ASP A 119 -15.93 -31.82 -13.55
N PHE A 120 -14.76 -31.79 -12.92
CA PHE A 120 -14.26 -30.59 -12.25
C PHE A 120 -13.83 -29.52 -13.26
N LYS A 121 -14.53 -28.38 -13.24
CA LYS A 121 -14.12 -27.17 -13.95
C LYS A 121 -13.75 -26.10 -12.95
N ALA A 122 -12.47 -25.70 -12.95
CA ALA A 122 -11.98 -24.59 -12.14
C ALA A 122 -12.69 -23.29 -12.56
N ASP A 123 -13.18 -22.56 -11.57
CA ASP A 123 -13.83 -21.27 -11.77
C ASP A 123 -12.80 -20.15 -11.57
N TYR A 124 -12.26 -19.69 -12.70
CA TYR A 124 -11.29 -18.59 -12.72
C TYR A 124 -11.93 -17.25 -12.33
N SER A 125 -13.26 -17.13 -12.40
CA SER A 125 -13.98 -15.93 -11.98
C SER A 125 -13.75 -15.62 -10.49
N LEU A 126 -13.51 -16.66 -9.67
CA LEU A 126 -13.19 -16.48 -8.25
C LEU A 126 -11.92 -15.65 -8.03
N VAL A 127 -10.90 -15.81 -8.87
CA VAL A 127 -9.65 -15.03 -8.78
C VAL A 127 -9.93 -13.57 -9.11
N THR A 128 -10.64 -13.32 -10.21
CA THR A 128 -10.97 -11.95 -10.65
C THR A 128 -11.89 -11.25 -9.66
N LEU A 129 -12.87 -11.96 -9.10
CA LEU A 129 -13.78 -11.44 -8.08
C LEU A 129 -13.00 -11.12 -6.80
N ALA A 130 -12.18 -12.04 -6.30
CA ALA A 130 -11.34 -11.81 -5.12
C ALA A 130 -10.39 -10.61 -5.32
N ALA A 131 -9.73 -10.54 -6.47
CA ALA A 131 -8.82 -9.45 -6.81
C ALA A 131 -9.55 -8.11 -6.89
N GLY A 132 -10.67 -8.06 -7.61
CA GLY A 132 -11.49 -6.86 -7.74
C GLY A 132 -12.01 -6.36 -6.40
N THR A 133 -12.49 -7.26 -5.55
CA THR A 133 -12.98 -6.90 -4.20
C THR A 133 -11.84 -6.43 -3.30
N ILE A 134 -10.75 -7.19 -3.18
CA ILE A 134 -9.66 -6.85 -2.25
C ILE A 134 -8.95 -5.57 -2.69
N TYR A 135 -8.52 -5.46 -3.95
CA TYR A 135 -7.86 -4.25 -4.44
C TYR A 135 -8.81 -3.07 -4.55
N GLY A 136 -10.07 -3.30 -4.94
CA GLY A 136 -11.10 -2.26 -4.99
C GLY A 136 -11.35 -1.66 -3.61
N CYS A 137 -11.44 -2.49 -2.57
CA CYS A 137 -11.55 -2.00 -1.18
C CYS A 137 -10.26 -1.31 -0.72
N LEU A 138 -9.08 -1.87 -1.03
CA LEU A 138 -7.79 -1.31 -0.61
C LEU A 138 -7.54 0.08 -1.22
N LEU A 139 -7.95 0.31 -2.47
CA LEU A 139 -7.92 1.63 -3.12
C LEU A 139 -9.11 2.50 -2.72
N GLY A 140 -10.27 1.92 -2.43
CA GLY A 140 -11.46 2.64 -2.00
C GLY A 140 -11.28 3.36 -0.66
N VAL A 141 -10.62 2.72 0.31
CA VAL A 141 -10.37 3.30 1.64
C VAL A 141 -9.62 4.66 1.59
N PRO A 142 -8.44 4.79 0.95
CA PRO A 142 -7.76 6.07 0.85
C PRO A 142 -8.51 7.10 0.00
N LEU A 143 -9.29 6.66 -1.01
CA LEU A 143 -10.12 7.55 -1.81
C LEU A 143 -11.28 8.14 -0.99
N ILE A 144 -11.95 7.32 -0.19
CA ILE A 144 -13.01 7.77 0.73
C ILE A 144 -12.41 8.73 1.75
N ALA A 145 -11.27 8.37 2.37
CA ALA A 145 -10.57 9.24 3.29
C ALA A 145 -10.22 10.59 2.65
N ARG A 146 -9.61 10.58 1.46
CA ARG A 146 -9.27 11.81 0.72
C ARG A 146 -10.51 12.64 0.38
N GLY A 147 -11.59 11.99 -0.05
CA GLY A 147 -12.87 12.62 -0.33
C GLY A 147 -13.45 13.29 0.90
N THR A 148 -13.50 12.59 2.05
CA THR A 148 -14.02 13.15 3.30
C THR A 148 -13.23 14.38 3.76
N VAL A 149 -11.90 14.37 3.63
CA VAL A 149 -11.05 15.54 3.90
C VAL A 149 -11.36 16.68 2.93
N PHE A 150 -11.51 16.39 1.64
CA PHE A 150 -11.85 17.39 0.62
C PHE A 150 -13.20 18.06 0.90
N PHE A 151 -14.20 17.31 1.35
CA PHE A 151 -15.52 17.85 1.70
C PHE A 151 -15.54 18.59 3.05
N SER A 152 -14.62 18.29 3.96
CA SER A 152 -14.58 18.90 5.31
C SER A 152 -13.75 20.18 5.40
N GLY A 153 -12.88 20.45 4.41
CA GLY A 153 -11.96 21.58 4.47
C GLY A 153 -10.94 21.46 5.62
N ASP A 154 -10.69 22.56 6.33
CA ASP A 154 -9.69 22.69 7.41
C ASP A 154 -10.06 21.99 8.74
N GLU A 155 -11.28 21.44 8.85
CA GLU A 155 -11.73 20.68 10.04
C GLU A 155 -11.08 19.29 10.15
N ALA A 156 -10.40 18.85 9.09
CA ALA A 156 -9.67 17.59 9.06
C ALA A 156 -8.22 17.82 9.52
N GLY A 157 -7.85 17.25 10.68
CA GLY A 157 -6.45 17.17 11.10
C GLY A 157 -5.57 16.47 10.06
N PRO A 158 -4.23 16.50 10.21
CA PRO A 158 -3.31 15.86 9.27
C PRO A 158 -3.56 14.34 9.24
N VAL A 159 -4.19 13.85 8.18
CA VAL A 159 -4.45 12.42 7.95
C VAL A 159 -3.29 11.83 7.15
N ASP A 160 -2.57 10.86 7.73
CA ASP A 160 -1.58 10.09 6.97
C ASP A 160 -2.27 8.96 6.18
N LEU A 161 -2.61 9.26 4.93
CA LEU A 161 -3.21 8.30 3.99
C LEU A 161 -2.31 7.07 3.76
N LYS A 162 -0.98 7.22 3.92
CA LYS A 162 -0.04 6.11 3.73
C LYS A 162 -0.18 5.09 4.86
N GLN A 163 -0.24 5.57 6.10
CA GLN A 163 -0.50 4.74 7.28
C GLN A 163 -1.86 4.03 7.14
N LEU A 164 -2.88 4.72 6.63
CA LEU A 164 -4.21 4.13 6.43
C LEU A 164 -4.18 2.93 5.49
N VAL A 165 -3.59 3.08 4.30
CA VAL A 165 -3.48 1.98 3.32
C VAL A 165 -2.60 0.86 3.85
N CYS A 166 -1.50 1.20 4.53
CA CYS A 166 -0.61 0.26 5.17
C CYS A 166 -1.36 -0.64 6.18
N VAL A 167 -2.00 -0.03 7.16
CA VAL A 167 -2.80 -0.75 8.19
C VAL A 167 -3.91 -1.58 7.56
N CYS A 168 -4.60 -1.04 6.55
CA CYS A 168 -5.66 -1.76 5.85
C CYS A 168 -5.16 -3.01 5.13
N GLY A 169 -4.03 -2.93 4.42
CA GLY A 169 -3.49 -4.11 3.73
C GLY A 169 -2.94 -5.15 4.70
N TYR A 170 -2.25 -4.74 5.77
CA TYR A 170 -1.80 -5.69 6.79
C TYR A 170 -2.96 -6.37 7.53
N SER A 171 -4.11 -5.70 7.68
CA SER A 171 -5.29 -6.29 8.31
C SER A 171 -5.84 -7.51 7.55
N LEU A 172 -5.45 -7.73 6.29
CA LEU A 172 -5.79 -8.92 5.51
C LEU A 172 -4.92 -10.14 5.84
N ALA A 173 -3.81 -9.95 6.55
CA ALA A 173 -2.90 -11.04 6.88
C ALA A 173 -3.57 -12.25 7.57
N PRO A 174 -4.51 -12.09 8.53
CA PRO A 174 -5.21 -13.22 9.15
C PRO A 174 -6.04 -14.03 8.17
N ALA A 175 -6.45 -13.46 7.03
CA ALA A 175 -7.21 -14.20 6.01
C ALA A 175 -6.37 -15.34 5.40
N ILE A 176 -5.04 -15.19 5.33
CA ILE A 176 -4.14 -16.20 4.76
C ILE A 176 -4.17 -17.50 5.60
N PRO A 177 -3.81 -17.53 6.90
CA PRO A 177 -3.88 -18.75 7.70
C PRO A 177 -5.33 -19.25 7.89
N VAL A 178 -6.32 -18.36 7.96
CA VAL A 178 -7.73 -18.77 8.04
C VAL A 178 -8.14 -19.54 6.79
N SER A 179 -7.75 -19.08 5.60
CA SER A 179 -8.07 -19.78 4.36
C SER A 179 -7.49 -21.19 4.32
N MET A 180 -6.28 -21.38 4.84
CA MET A 180 -5.67 -22.71 4.98
C MET A 180 -6.42 -23.58 5.99
N LEU A 181 -6.80 -23.02 7.13
CA LEU A 181 -7.50 -23.76 8.18
C LEU A 181 -8.89 -24.25 7.71
N CYS A 182 -9.52 -23.50 6.81
CA CYS A 182 -10.82 -23.83 6.24
C CYS A 182 -10.79 -24.93 5.17
N LEU A 183 -9.60 -25.38 4.73
CA LEU A 183 -9.44 -26.61 3.93
C LEU A 183 -9.96 -27.84 4.68
N ILE A 184 -9.88 -27.84 6.01
CA ILE A 184 -10.35 -28.95 6.84
C ILE A 184 -11.88 -28.99 6.80
N PRO A 185 -12.51 -30.12 6.44
CA PRO A 185 -13.96 -30.29 6.33
C PRO A 185 -14.71 -30.34 7.67
N ALA A 186 -14.43 -29.39 8.56
CA ALA A 186 -15.07 -29.26 9.87
C ALA A 186 -15.84 -27.93 9.95
N GLY A 187 -17.18 -28.00 9.86
CA GLY A 187 -18.05 -26.81 9.83
C GLY A 187 -17.86 -25.89 11.04
N PHE A 188 -17.78 -26.44 12.25
CA PHE A 188 -17.53 -25.66 13.46
C PHE A 188 -16.16 -24.95 13.44
N LEU A 189 -15.10 -25.67 13.05
CA LEU A 189 -13.75 -25.11 12.98
C LEU A 189 -13.67 -23.95 11.99
N ARG A 190 -14.35 -24.06 10.85
CA ARG A 190 -14.44 -22.99 9.84
C ARG A 190 -15.09 -21.73 10.37
N TRP A 191 -16.19 -21.88 11.10
CA TRP A 191 -16.86 -20.75 11.75
C TRP A 191 -15.96 -20.06 12.75
N VAL A 192 -15.32 -20.83 13.63
CA VAL A 192 -14.38 -20.29 14.63
C VAL A 192 -13.20 -19.60 13.94
N ALA A 193 -12.64 -20.20 12.89
CA ALA A 193 -11.51 -19.65 12.15
C ALA A 193 -11.84 -18.30 11.49
N VAL A 194 -13.00 -18.20 10.81
CA VAL A 194 -13.45 -16.96 10.16
C VAL A 194 -13.74 -15.87 11.19
N LEU A 195 -14.41 -16.21 12.29
CA LEU A 195 -14.71 -15.25 13.35
C LEU A 195 -13.42 -14.79 14.05
N ALA A 196 -12.49 -15.70 14.33
CA ALA A 196 -11.20 -15.37 14.94
C ALA A 196 -10.35 -14.48 14.01
N GLY A 197 -10.30 -14.80 12.71
CA GLY A 197 -9.61 -13.98 11.71
C GLY A 197 -10.20 -12.58 11.60
N LEU A 198 -11.53 -12.49 11.49
CA LEU A 198 -12.24 -11.21 11.45
C LEU A 198 -11.98 -10.39 12.72
N ALA A 199 -12.05 -11.03 13.90
CA ALA A 199 -11.77 -10.36 15.16
C ALA A 199 -10.32 -9.86 15.25
N ALA A 200 -9.34 -10.65 14.82
CA ALA A 200 -7.93 -10.25 14.77
C ALA A 200 -7.71 -9.05 13.83
N SER A 201 -8.28 -9.09 12.63
CA SER A 201 -8.22 -7.99 11.66
C SER A 201 -8.85 -6.71 12.20
N LEU A 202 -10.06 -6.80 12.79
CA LEU A 202 -10.75 -5.64 13.37
C LEU A 202 -10.01 -5.07 14.58
N LEU A 203 -9.45 -5.93 15.44
CA LEU A 203 -8.67 -5.50 16.60
C LEU A 203 -7.38 -4.79 16.16
N PHE A 204 -6.71 -5.29 15.12
CA PHE A 204 -5.52 -4.66 14.56
C PHE A 204 -5.82 -3.26 14.01
N VAL A 205 -6.87 -3.14 13.18
CA VAL A 205 -7.32 -1.83 12.66
C VAL A 205 -7.67 -0.90 13.81
N LYS A 206 -8.44 -1.37 14.80
CA LYS A 206 -8.83 -0.56 15.95
C LYS A 206 -7.62 -0.06 16.74
N THR A 207 -6.66 -0.92 17.04
CA THR A 207 -5.49 -0.56 17.88
C THR A 207 -4.53 0.39 17.16
N HIS A 208 -4.28 0.18 15.86
CA HIS A 208 -3.28 0.95 15.11
C HIS A 208 -3.85 2.20 14.43
N LEU A 209 -5.16 2.24 14.17
CA LEU A 209 -5.81 3.39 13.55
C LEU A 209 -6.57 4.24 14.55
N LEU A 210 -7.36 3.66 15.46
CA LEU A 210 -8.20 4.44 16.38
C LEU A 210 -7.42 5.10 17.51
N ALA A 211 -6.18 4.68 17.76
CA ALA A 211 -5.28 5.42 18.66
C ALA A 211 -4.87 6.80 18.11
N ASP A 212 -4.98 7.03 16.79
CA ASP A 212 -4.41 8.21 16.12
C ASP A 212 -5.44 9.19 15.55
N ILE A 213 -6.74 8.85 15.54
CA ILE A 213 -7.77 9.74 14.96
C ILE A 213 -8.04 10.93 15.89
N HIS A 214 -7.28 12.00 15.72
CA HIS A 214 -7.53 13.32 16.28
C HIS A 214 -8.36 14.18 15.33
N ALA A 215 -9.51 13.69 14.87
CA ALA A 215 -10.48 14.57 14.22
C ALA A 215 -11.26 15.35 15.30
N THR A 216 -11.78 16.54 14.98
CA THR A 216 -12.64 17.32 15.88
C THR A 216 -14.11 17.00 15.63
N ALA A 217 -14.50 16.83 14.35
CA ALA A 217 -15.88 16.53 13.95
C ALA A 217 -16.28 15.05 14.15
N PRO A 218 -17.46 14.75 14.72
CA PRO A 218 -17.89 13.38 15.00
C PRO A 218 -18.13 12.57 13.73
N TRP A 219 -18.76 13.14 12.69
CA TRP A 219 -19.05 12.42 11.44
C TRP A 219 -17.77 11.99 10.71
N LEU A 220 -16.73 12.82 10.73
CA LEU A 220 -15.42 12.52 10.14
C LEU A 220 -14.71 11.39 10.91
N LYS A 221 -14.79 11.38 12.25
CA LYS A 221 -14.29 10.26 13.06
C LYS A 221 -14.94 8.94 12.67
N TRP A 222 -16.26 8.94 12.55
CA TRP A 222 -17.03 7.74 12.22
C TRP A 222 -16.68 7.23 10.83
N THR A 223 -16.58 8.09 9.81
CA THR A 223 -16.23 7.65 8.45
C THR A 223 -14.81 7.06 8.37
N MET A 224 -13.83 7.72 9.01
CA MET A 224 -12.44 7.25 9.04
C MET A 224 -12.27 5.96 9.85
N THR A 225 -13.14 5.71 10.82
CA THR A 225 -13.17 4.45 11.60
C THR A 225 -13.85 3.33 10.84
N ILE A 226 -15.02 3.61 10.24
CA ILE A 226 -15.86 2.61 9.61
C ILE A 226 -15.23 2.11 8.30
N ALA A 227 -14.72 3.00 7.44
CA ALA A 227 -14.25 2.60 6.11
C ALA A 227 -13.16 1.50 6.16
N PRO A 228 -12.15 1.58 7.04
CA PRO A 228 -11.15 0.52 7.21
C PRO A 228 -11.69 -0.77 7.81
N CYS A 229 -12.72 -0.70 8.66
CA CYS A 229 -13.34 -1.88 9.26
C CYS A 229 -14.23 -2.63 8.26
N VAL A 230 -14.81 -1.91 7.29
CA VAL A 230 -15.63 -2.51 6.23
C VAL A 230 -14.82 -3.47 5.38
N LEU A 231 -13.54 -3.18 5.11
CA LEU A 231 -12.70 -4.00 4.23
C LEU A 231 -12.53 -5.45 4.77
N PRO A 232 -12.06 -5.70 6.01
CA PRO A 232 -11.99 -7.04 6.56
C PRO A 232 -13.36 -7.73 6.59
N VAL A 233 -14.42 -7.00 6.97
CA VAL A 233 -15.78 -7.53 7.02
C VAL A 233 -16.21 -8.04 5.65
N VAL A 234 -16.03 -7.24 4.59
CA VAL A 234 -16.38 -7.64 3.21
C VAL A 234 -15.59 -8.86 2.78
N VAL A 235 -14.29 -8.92 3.05
CA VAL A 235 -13.45 -10.06 2.66
C VAL A 235 -13.83 -11.35 3.39
N PHE A 236 -14.05 -11.31 4.71
CA PHE A 236 -14.47 -12.48 5.47
C PHE A 236 -15.92 -12.89 5.18
N LEU A 237 -16.80 -11.94 4.85
CA LEU A 237 -18.16 -12.24 4.38
C LEU A 237 -18.14 -12.89 3.00
N MET A 238 -17.33 -12.36 2.07
CA MET A 238 -17.13 -12.95 0.75
C MET A 238 -16.62 -14.39 0.90
N TYR A 239 -15.64 -14.60 1.78
CA TYR A 239 -15.16 -15.94 2.11
C TYR A 239 -16.30 -16.84 2.56
N ARG A 240 -17.12 -16.37 3.50
CA ARG A 240 -18.25 -17.14 4.03
C ARG A 240 -19.28 -17.49 2.96
N VAL A 241 -19.73 -16.51 2.18
CA VAL A 241 -20.82 -16.66 1.22
C VAL A 241 -20.41 -17.58 0.07
N HIS A 242 -19.19 -17.44 -0.45
CA HIS A 242 -18.75 -18.23 -1.61
C HIS A 242 -18.22 -19.62 -1.26
N PHE A 243 -17.78 -19.85 -0.01
CA PHE A 243 -17.29 -21.16 0.40
C PHE A 243 -18.30 -22.00 1.18
N PHE A 244 -19.01 -21.41 2.15
CA PHE A 244 -19.84 -22.22 3.07
C PHE A 244 -21.28 -22.35 2.62
N THR A 245 -21.75 -21.53 1.68
CA THR A 245 -23.09 -21.70 1.09
C THR A 245 -23.11 -22.79 0.01
N SER A 246 -21.95 -23.24 -0.47
CA SER A 246 -21.82 -24.34 -1.43
C SER A 246 -21.79 -25.72 -0.77
N ALA A 247 -21.67 -25.78 0.56
CA ALA A 247 -21.74 -27.01 1.34
C ALA A 247 -23.20 -27.26 1.79
N PRO A 248 -23.95 -28.18 1.15
CA PRO A 248 -25.16 -28.74 1.75
C PRO A 248 -24.84 -29.58 3.01
#